data_AF-A0A2Z6QTB1-F1
#
_entry.id   AF-A0A2Z6QTB1-F1
#
_cell.length_a   1.000
_cell.length_b   1.000
_cell.length_c   1.000
_cell.angle_alpha   90.00
_cell.angle_beta   90.00
_cell.angle_gamma   90.00
#
_symmetry.space_group_name_H-M   'P 1'
#
loop_
_entity.id
_entity.type
_entity.pdbx_description
1 polymer ?
#
loop_
_entity_poly.entity_id
_entity_poly.type
_entity_poly.pdbx_seq_one_letter_code
_entity_poly.pdbx_strand_id
1 'polypeptide(L)'
;MSPVEADDGHTVWIHNKMIGGTQAIAAVTHDNEKETWHWSPDNNDAIFESYSFAHMGFYLKVPSKVETFWLVFGVGLSQEEDKWRGPFTNTQDLCFHFHGNVFKWELWQC
;
A
#
# COMPACT_ATOMS: atom_id res chain seq x y z
N MET A 1 15.97 -20.33 -24.45
CA MET A 1 15.01 -19.61 -23.58
C MET A 1 15.82 -19.07 -22.43
N SER A 2 16.03 -17.76 -22.38
CA SER A 2 16.64 -17.10 -21.22
C SER A 2 15.67 -17.26 -20.04
N PRO A 3 16.17 -17.43 -18.80
CA PRO A 3 15.30 -17.40 -17.63
C PRO A 3 14.57 -16.06 -17.63
N VAL A 4 13.26 -16.07 -17.38
CA VAL A 4 12.55 -14.85 -16.99
C VAL A 4 13.24 -14.41 -15.70
N GLU A 5 14.04 -13.35 -15.77
CA GLU A 5 14.61 -12.72 -14.58
C GLU A 5 13.44 -12.43 -13.66
N ALA A 6 13.47 -13.03 -12.46
CA ALA A 6 12.55 -12.64 -11.42
C ALA A 6 12.71 -11.13 -11.25
N ASP A 7 11.62 -10.39 -11.35
CA ASP A 7 11.64 -8.94 -11.18
C ASP A 7 12.13 -8.65 -9.74
N ASP A 8 13.41 -8.33 -9.59
CA ASP A 8 14.14 -8.05 -8.34
C ASP A 8 13.70 -6.73 -7.67
N GLY A 9 12.49 -6.27 -7.99
CA GLY A 9 11.89 -5.12 -7.34
C GLY A 9 11.70 -5.32 -5.84
N HIS A 10 11.52 -4.20 -5.13
CA HIS A 10 11.39 -4.19 -3.68
C HIS A 10 9.96 -4.43 -3.20
N THR A 11 9.86 -4.81 -1.94
CA THR A 11 8.61 -5.16 -1.29
C THR A 11 8.24 -4.13 -0.25
N VAL A 12 6.98 -3.69 -0.26
CA VAL A 12 6.40 -2.92 0.83
C VAL A 12 5.61 -3.88 1.71
N TRP A 13 6.14 -4.15 2.90
CA TRP A 13 5.52 -5.01 3.89
C TRP A 13 4.54 -4.24 4.75
N ILE A 14 3.35 -4.79 4.95
CA ILE A 14 2.29 -4.14 5.71
C ILE A 14 1.81 -5.08 6.81
N HIS A 15 1.88 -4.62 8.05
CA HIS A 15 1.30 -5.31 9.19
C HIS A 15 -0.01 -4.63 9.59
N ASN A 16 -1.11 -5.35 9.44
CA ASN A 16 -2.41 -4.85 9.89
C ASN A 16 -2.57 -5.12 11.39
N LYS A 17 -2.31 -4.13 12.25
CA LYS A 17 -2.49 -4.20 13.71
C LYS A 17 -3.78 -3.49 14.16
N MET A 18 -4.73 -3.29 13.26
CA MET A 18 -6.02 -2.67 13.59
C MET A 18 -6.92 -3.62 14.38
N ILE A 19 -7.97 -3.04 14.97
CA ILE A 19 -9.03 -3.77 15.66
C ILE A 19 -9.72 -4.75 14.70
N GLY A 20 -10.08 -5.92 15.25
CA GLY A 20 -10.77 -7.01 14.54
C GLY A 20 -11.95 -6.53 13.69
N GLY A 21 -12.07 -7.09 12.48
CA GLY A 21 -13.11 -6.71 11.51
C GLY A 21 -12.75 -5.50 10.63
N THR A 22 -11.65 -4.81 10.91
CA THR A 22 -11.18 -3.69 10.07
C THR A 22 -10.34 -4.19 8.90
N GLN A 23 -10.60 -3.70 7.69
CA GLN A 23 -9.82 -4.00 6.48
C GLN A 23 -8.79 -2.88 6.22
N ALA A 24 -7.51 -3.22 6.15
CA ALA A 24 -6.47 -2.33 5.62
C ALA A 24 -6.33 -2.57 4.12
N ILE A 25 -6.20 -1.50 3.35
CA ILE A 25 -5.95 -1.54 1.91
C ILE A 25 -4.78 -0.60 1.62
N ALA A 26 -3.91 -0.99 0.70
CA ALA A 26 -2.83 -0.12 0.26
C ALA A 26 -2.52 -0.35 -1.22
N ALA A 27 -2.02 0.68 -1.87
CA ALA A 27 -1.62 0.63 -3.26
C ALA A 27 -0.33 1.39 -3.54
N VAL A 28 0.36 0.94 -4.60
CA VAL A 28 1.52 1.60 -5.21
C VAL A 28 1.02 2.32 -6.45
N THR A 29 1.41 3.58 -6.62
CA THR A 29 1.07 4.36 -7.83
C THR A 29 2.25 5.24 -8.25
N HIS A 30 2.21 5.72 -9.50
CA HIS A 30 3.23 6.59 -10.08
C HIS A 30 3.14 8.02 -9.53
N ASP A 31 1.94 8.50 -9.23
CA ASP A 31 1.67 9.90 -8.94
C ASP A 31 0.91 10.08 -7.61
N ASN A 32 0.90 11.31 -7.10
CA ASN A 32 0.20 11.64 -5.87
C ASN A 32 -1.08 12.42 -6.15
N GLU A 33 -2.17 11.70 -6.33
CA GLU A 33 -3.51 12.28 -6.47
C GLU A 33 -4.17 12.46 -5.09
N LYS A 34 -3.55 13.31 -4.25
CA LYS A 34 -3.96 13.52 -2.84
C LYS A 34 -5.46 13.71 -2.62
N GLU A 35 -6.18 14.20 -3.62
CA GLU A 35 -7.60 14.54 -3.51
C GLU A 35 -8.56 13.40 -3.88
N THR A 36 -8.13 12.36 -4.60
CA THR A 36 -9.02 11.26 -5.00
C THR A 36 -8.25 9.98 -5.31
N TRP A 37 -7.96 9.16 -4.30
CA TRP A 37 -7.71 7.74 -4.59
C TRP A 37 -9.04 7.01 -4.73
N HIS A 38 -9.21 6.32 -5.86
CA HIS A 38 -10.43 5.57 -6.14
C HIS A 38 -10.19 4.08 -5.83
N TRP A 39 -10.63 3.62 -4.65
CA TRP A 39 -10.61 2.20 -4.28
C TRP A 39 -11.66 1.42 -5.10
N SER A 40 -11.31 1.06 -6.33
CA SER A 40 -12.15 0.33 -7.26
C SER A 40 -11.31 -0.68 -8.05
N PRO A 41 -11.86 -1.87 -8.37
CA PRO A 41 -11.20 -2.80 -9.28
C PRO A 41 -10.91 -2.21 -10.67
N ASP A 42 -11.58 -1.13 -11.05
CA ASP A 42 -11.38 -0.44 -12.33
C ASP A 42 -10.34 0.69 -12.25
N ASN A 43 -9.68 0.88 -11.09
CA ASN A 43 -8.61 1.87 -10.94
C ASN A 43 -7.34 1.40 -11.67
N ASN A 44 -7.06 2.03 -12.81
CA ASN A 44 -5.88 1.73 -13.64
C ASN A 44 -4.61 2.47 -13.19
N ASP A 45 -4.70 3.35 -12.19
CA ASP A 45 -3.57 4.15 -11.69
C ASP A 45 -2.78 3.39 -10.60
N ALA A 46 -3.31 2.27 -10.12
CA ALA A 46 -2.60 1.34 -9.24
C ALA A 46 -1.63 0.46 -10.04
N ILE A 47 -0.34 0.57 -9.72
CA ILE A 47 0.68 -0.40 -10.17
C ILE A 47 0.43 -1.75 -9.50
N PHE A 48 0.12 -1.71 -8.20
CA PHE A 48 -0.19 -2.88 -7.40
C PHE A 48 -1.08 -2.46 -6.23
N GLU A 49 -2.12 -3.25 -5.95
CA GLU A 49 -3.02 -3.05 -4.81
C GLU A 49 -3.17 -4.36 -4.04
N SER A 50 -3.25 -4.28 -2.72
CA SER A 50 -3.56 -5.43 -1.88
C SER A 50 -4.21 -4.98 -0.58
N TYR A 51 -4.81 -5.95 0.12
CA TYR A 51 -5.51 -5.71 1.37
C TYR A 51 -5.39 -6.91 2.30
N SER A 52 -5.72 -6.67 3.57
CA SER A 52 -5.95 -7.73 4.53
C SER A 52 -6.94 -7.29 5.61
N PHE A 53 -7.57 -8.25 6.26
CA PHE A 53 -8.30 -8.00 7.50
C PHE A 53 -7.33 -7.94 8.69
N ALA A 54 -7.80 -7.29 9.75
CA ALA A 54 -7.08 -7.10 11.01
C ALA A 54 -6.28 -8.34 11.47
N HIS A 55 -5.07 -8.08 11.95
CA HIS A 55 -4.08 -9.05 12.45
C HIS A 55 -3.45 -9.96 11.39
N MET A 56 -3.71 -9.72 10.10
CA MET A 56 -3.02 -10.38 8.99
C MET A 56 -2.02 -9.43 8.33
N GLY A 57 -0.85 -9.93 7.96
CA GLY A 57 0.10 -9.19 7.15
C GLY A 57 -0.20 -9.31 5.66
N PHE A 58 0.23 -8.35 4.87
CA PHE A 58 0.22 -8.41 3.41
C PHE A 58 1.38 -7.59 2.84
N TYR A 59 1.55 -7.61 1.52
CA TYR A 59 2.63 -6.89 0.87
C TYR A 59 2.20 -6.31 -0.47
N LEU A 60 2.93 -5.29 -0.91
CA LEU A 60 2.87 -4.75 -2.25
C LEU A 60 4.21 -4.99 -2.93
N LYS A 61 4.19 -5.50 -4.16
CA LYS A 61 5.41 -5.67 -4.97
C LYS A 61 5.58 -4.43 -5.85
N VAL A 62 6.72 -3.77 -5.75
CA VAL A 62 7.08 -2.64 -6.62
C VAL A 62 8.03 -3.16 -7.69
N PRO A 63 7.65 -3.18 -8.99
CA PRO A 63 8.52 -3.67 -10.05
C PRO A 63 9.83 -2.89 -10.15
N SER A 64 10.94 -3.57 -10.45
CA SER A 64 12.29 -2.95 -10.52
C SER A 64 12.38 -1.79 -11.51
N LYS A 65 11.59 -1.82 -12.59
CA LYS A 65 11.46 -0.75 -13.59
C LYS A 65 10.81 0.54 -13.07
N VAL A 66 10.15 0.50 -11.91
CA VAL A 66 9.55 1.68 -11.28
C VAL A 66 10.64 2.33 -10.42
N GLU A 67 11.22 3.43 -10.88
CA GLU A 67 12.32 4.13 -10.18
C GLU A 67 11.83 4.83 -8.90
N THR A 68 10.68 5.50 -9.00
CA THR A 68 10.02 6.19 -7.89
C THR A 68 8.54 5.88 -7.85
N PHE A 69 7.97 5.83 -6.66
CA PHE A 69 6.55 5.55 -6.47
C PHE A 69 5.99 6.28 -5.26
N TRP A 70 4.66 6.40 -5.23
CA TRP A 70 3.90 6.81 -4.07
C TRP A 70 3.15 5.61 -3.48
N LEU A 71 2.91 5.69 -2.18
CA LEU A 71 2.05 4.77 -1.47
C LEU A 71 0.81 5.51 -0.99
N VAL A 72 -0.33 4.91 -1.23
CA VAL A 72 -1.61 5.32 -0.67
C VAL A 72 -2.16 4.20 0.19
N PHE A 73 -2.70 4.58 1.33
CA PHE A 73 -3.18 3.69 2.36
C PHE A 73 -4.59 4.10 2.71
N GLY A 74 -5.47 3.11 2.82
CA GLY A 74 -6.87 3.30 3.16
C GLY A 74 -7.37 2.25 4.14
N VAL A 75 -8.51 2.55 4.75
CA VAL A 75 -9.22 1.62 5.62
C VAL A 75 -10.63 1.45 5.07
N GLY A 76 -11.04 0.20 4.82
CA GLY A 76 -12.36 -0.10 4.27
C GLY A 76 -13.48 0.48 5.15
N LEU A 77 -14.42 1.19 4.52
CA LEU A 77 -15.55 1.90 5.16
C LEU A 77 -15.15 3.10 6.06
N SER A 78 -13.88 3.49 6.09
CA SER A 78 -13.43 4.68 6.82
C SER A 78 -13.95 5.96 6.19
N GLN A 79 -14.21 6.96 7.04
CA GLN A 79 -14.51 8.34 6.62
C GLN A 79 -13.29 9.27 6.75
N GLU A 80 -12.19 8.80 7.38
CA GLU A 80 -10.93 9.52 7.31
C GLU A 80 -10.35 9.49 5.90
N GLU A 81 -9.67 10.57 5.52
CA GLU A 81 -8.89 10.66 4.29
C GLU A 81 -7.82 9.57 4.21
N ASP A 82 -7.58 9.11 2.98
CA ASP A 82 -6.48 8.20 2.69
C ASP A 82 -5.14 8.85 3.02
N LYS A 83 -4.24 8.05 3.57
CA LYS A 83 -2.93 8.53 3.99
C LYS A 83 -1.94 8.24 2.88
N TRP A 84 -1.24 9.29 2.44
CA TRP A 84 -0.23 9.20 1.39
C TRP A 84 1.18 9.25 1.97
N ARG A 85 2.11 8.51 1.35
CA ARG A 85 3.55 8.52 1.69
C ARG A 85 4.38 8.50 0.41
N GLY A 86 5.52 9.19 0.46
CA GLY A 86 6.47 9.26 -0.65
C GLY A 86 6.74 10.69 -1.14
N PRO A 87 7.29 10.83 -2.36
CA PRO A 87 7.67 9.72 -3.23
C PRO A 87 8.83 8.93 -2.59
N PHE A 88 8.88 7.63 -2.82
CA PHE A 88 9.99 6.78 -2.42
C PHE A 88 10.82 6.40 -3.64
N THR A 89 12.13 6.27 -3.47
CA THR A 89 13.00 5.64 -4.46
C THR A 89 12.99 4.13 -4.26
N ASN A 90 12.79 3.37 -5.33
CA ASN A 90 12.72 1.90 -5.30
C ASN A 90 14.11 1.26 -5.17
N THR A 91 14.71 1.40 -3.99
CA THR A 91 16.09 0.93 -3.69
C THR A 91 16.16 0.01 -2.48
N GLN A 92 15.05 -0.12 -1.74
CA GLN A 92 14.97 -0.94 -0.56
C GLN A 92 13.53 -1.36 -0.29
N ASP A 93 13.37 -2.42 0.49
CA ASP A 93 12.09 -2.79 1.07
C ASP A 93 11.64 -1.73 2.07
N LEU A 94 10.33 -1.52 2.14
CA LEU A 94 9.69 -0.62 3.10
C LEU A 94 8.76 -1.42 4.00
N CYS A 95 8.44 -0.88 5.17
CA CYS A 95 7.59 -1.56 6.14
C CYS A 95 6.69 -0.56 6.88
N PHE A 96 5.40 -0.89 6.99
CA PHE A 96 4.39 -0.08 7.65
C PHE A 96 3.47 -0.89 8.55
N HIS A 97 2.95 -0.25 9.59
CA HIS A 97 1.94 -0.78 10.50
C HIS A 97 0.67 0.07 10.42
N PHE A 98 -0.48 -0.56 10.18
CA PHE A 98 -1.78 0.06 10.44
C PHE A 98 -2.15 -0.12 11.91
N HIS A 99 -2.60 0.95 12.56
CA HIS A 99 -3.11 0.95 13.93
C HIS A 99 -4.48 1.64 13.98
N GLY A 100 -5.34 1.22 14.91
CA GLY A 100 -6.65 1.85 15.14
C GLY A 100 -7.82 1.03 14.60
N ASN A 101 -8.82 1.72 14.03
CA ASN A 101 -10.06 1.13 13.50
C ASN A 101 -10.64 1.99 12.38
N VAL A 102 -11.80 1.59 11.85
CA VAL A 102 -12.52 2.27 10.76
C VAL A 102 -12.85 3.76 11.02
N PHE A 103 -12.98 4.19 12.28
CA PHE A 103 -13.30 5.57 12.61
C PHE A 103 -12.06 6.45 12.81
N LYS A 104 -10.96 5.83 13.29
CA LYS A 104 -9.69 6.53 13.50
C LYS A 104 -8.52 5.58 13.39
N TRP A 105 -7.57 5.92 12.52
CA TRP A 105 -6.43 5.06 12.23
C TRP A 105 -5.15 5.82 11.94
N GLU A 106 -4.01 5.16 12.19
CA GLU A 106 -2.68 5.72 12.06
C GLU A 106 -1.77 4.77 11.29
N LEU A 107 -0.75 5.34 10.63
CA LEU A 107 0.31 4.59 9.95
C LEU A 107 1.66 4.89 10.54
N TRP A 108 2.33 3.84 10.99
CA TRP A 108 3.69 3.93 11.50
C TRP A 108 4.62 3.19 10.58
N GLN A 109 5.80 3.77 10.32
CA GLN A 109 6.86 3.01 9.67
C GLN A 109 7.47 2.05 10.70
N CYS A 110 7.94 0.89 10.22
CA CYS A 110 8.88 0.07 10.96
C CYS A 110 10.25 0.79 11.00
#